data_AF-A0A8H6G4K0-F1
#
_entry.id   AF-A0A8H6G4K0-F1
#
_cell.length_a   1.000
_cell.length_b   1.000
_cell.length_c   1.000
_cell.angle_alpha   90.00
_cell.angle_beta   90.00
_cell.angle_gamma   90.00
#
_symmetry.space_group_name_H-M   'P 1'
#
loop_
_entity.id
_entity.type
_entity.pdbx_description
1 polymer ?
#
loop_
_entity_poly.entity_id
_entity_poly.type
_entity_poly.pdbx_seq_one_letter_code
_entity_poly.pdbx_strand_id
1 'polypeptide(L)'
;MQHLLGEGGFSYVYLVQDTSTSQLYALKKIRCPFGQESVSLALKEVEAYTLFSPHPNIIHSVDHSVVSAKDKSDPGAKTVYILLPYYRRGNLQDAINANLVNHTKFPERRLMILFLGVARALKAMHQYRVKGAPGGVASQRKAKGVRQEAAEADQDAAKKNKKRRRREEPERDQEDVEQEPLMEGEVTRSQEGVGEGELRAYAHRDIKPGMLFVWVSHMAC
;
A
#
# COMPACT_ATOMS: atom_id res chain seq x y z
N MET A 1 6.17 20.72 -2.84
CA MET A 1 5.54 19.73 -3.74
C MET A 1 5.42 20.39 -5.09
N GLN A 2 5.83 19.70 -6.16
CA GLN A 2 5.90 20.35 -7.47
C GLN A 2 4.61 20.12 -8.26
N HIS A 3 4.17 18.87 -8.47
CA HIS A 3 3.05 18.55 -9.38
C HIS A 3 2.23 17.35 -8.87
N LEU A 4 0.90 17.34 -9.08
CA LEU A 4 0.04 16.17 -8.82
C LEU A 4 0.16 15.18 -9.98
N LEU A 5 0.49 13.92 -9.67
CA LEU A 5 0.66 12.82 -10.63
C LEU A 5 -0.59 11.93 -10.73
N GLY A 6 -1.40 11.88 -9.68
CA GLY A 6 -2.63 11.09 -9.67
C GLY A 6 -3.40 11.22 -8.36
N GLU A 7 -4.70 10.96 -8.43
CA GLU A 7 -5.64 11.02 -7.32
C GLU A 7 -6.56 9.79 -7.36
N GLY A 8 -6.96 9.31 -6.18
CA GLY A 8 -8.00 8.30 -6.04
C GLY A 8 -8.49 8.22 -4.59
N GLY A 9 -9.79 8.44 -4.38
CA GLY A 9 -10.39 8.46 -3.04
C GLY A 9 -9.66 9.42 -2.10
N PHE A 10 -9.10 8.90 -1.01
CA PHE A 10 -8.31 9.66 -0.03
C PHE A 10 -6.81 9.72 -0.32
N SER A 11 -6.36 9.19 -1.47
CA SER A 11 -4.95 9.06 -1.84
C SER A 11 -4.56 10.01 -2.98
N TYR A 12 -3.41 10.64 -2.82
CA TYR A 12 -2.82 11.56 -3.80
C TYR A 12 -1.37 11.16 -4.03
N VAL A 13 -0.88 11.31 -5.26
CA VAL A 13 0.53 11.06 -5.60
C VAL A 13 1.12 12.35 -6.14
N TYR A 14 2.18 12.84 -5.52
CA TYR A 14 2.86 14.07 -5.94
C TYR A 14 4.26 13.78 -6.47
N LEU A 15 4.69 14.51 -7.49
CA LEU A 15 6.09 14.62 -7.82
C LEU A 15 6.77 15.53 -6.78
N VAL A 16 7.79 15.00 -6.14
CA VAL A 16 8.61 15.72 -5.17
C VAL A 16 10.08 15.59 -5.54
N GLN A 17 10.87 16.56 -5.07
CA GLN A 17 12.30 16.61 -5.29
C GLN A 17 12.97 16.70 -3.93
N ASP A 18 13.99 15.86 -3.71
CA ASP A 18 14.86 15.99 -2.55
C ASP A 18 15.68 17.28 -2.68
N THR A 19 15.62 18.12 -1.65
CA THR A 19 16.28 19.43 -1.63
C THR A 19 17.80 19.34 -1.58
N SER A 20 18.34 18.22 -1.10
CA SER A 20 19.78 18.01 -0.97
C SER A 20 20.39 17.41 -2.23
N THR A 21 19.73 16.40 -2.82
CA THR A 21 20.27 15.65 -3.97
C THR A 21 19.67 16.06 -5.31
N SER A 22 18.62 16.88 -5.32
CA SER A 22 17.80 17.16 -6.51
C SER A 22 17.15 15.92 -7.15
N GLN A 23 17.20 14.75 -6.50
CA GLN A 23 16.60 13.52 -6.99
C GLN A 23 15.06 13.61 -6.93
N LEU A 24 14.40 13.13 -7.98
CA LEU A 24 12.94 13.11 -8.07
C LEU A 24 12.37 11.82 -7.47
N TYR A 25 11.25 11.97 -6.76
CA TYR A 25 10.48 10.89 -6.15
C TYR A 25 8.98 11.11 -6.33
N ALA A 26 8.23 10.03 -6.19
CA ALA A 26 6.78 10.09 -6.08
C ALA A 26 6.39 9.97 -4.61
N LEU A 27 5.67 10.96 -4.09
CA LEU A 27 5.17 10.96 -2.72
C LEU A 27 3.69 10.62 -2.73
N LYS A 28 3.36 9.41 -2.27
CA LYS A 28 1.98 9.02 -2.04
C LYS A 28 1.52 9.53 -0.67
N LYS A 29 0.50 10.37 -0.64
CA LYS A 29 -0.15 10.92 0.54
C LYS A 29 -1.52 10.27 0.69
N ILE A 30 -1.75 9.56 1.78
CA ILE A 30 -3.02 8.92 2.11
C ILE A 30 -3.61 9.66 3.31
N ARG A 31 -4.76 10.30 3.10
CA ARG A 31 -5.53 10.91 4.18
C ARG A 31 -6.29 9.82 4.93
N CYS A 32 -6.21 9.86 6.24
CA CYS A 32 -6.85 8.93 7.16
C CYS A 32 -7.84 9.72 8.02
N PRO A 33 -9.02 10.12 7.46
CA PRO A 33 -9.98 10.96 8.16
C PRO A 33 -10.74 10.20 9.27
N PHE A 34 -10.78 8.87 9.19
CA PHE A 34 -11.51 8.02 10.15
C PHE A 34 -10.61 7.50 11.28
N GLY A 35 -9.54 8.23 11.59
CA GLY A 35 -8.60 7.86 12.64
C GLY A 35 -7.88 6.53 12.39
N GLN A 36 -7.71 5.74 13.44
CA GLN A 36 -6.76 4.62 13.46
C GLN A 36 -7.07 3.49 12.46
N GLU A 37 -8.34 3.17 12.19
CA GLU A 37 -8.71 2.12 11.22
C GLU A 37 -8.20 2.47 9.82
N SER A 38 -8.40 3.73 9.39
CA SER A 38 -7.90 4.22 8.11
C SER A 38 -6.37 4.30 8.04
N VAL A 39 -5.69 4.41 9.20
CA VAL A 39 -4.22 4.32 9.28
C VAL A 39 -3.75 2.89 9.14
N SER A 40 -4.40 1.91 9.80
CA SER A 40 -4.07 0.50 9.66
C SER A 40 -4.15 0.03 8.21
N LEU A 41 -5.19 0.45 7.47
CA LEU A 41 -5.30 0.20 6.02
C LEU A 41 -4.16 0.85 5.21
N ALA A 42 -3.77 2.07 5.54
CA ALA A 42 -2.65 2.75 4.88
C ALA A 42 -1.30 2.08 5.19
N LEU A 43 -1.09 1.59 6.41
CA LEU A 43 0.11 0.86 6.81
C LEU A 43 0.20 -0.52 6.17
N LYS A 44 -0.94 -1.21 5.95
CA LYS A 44 -0.98 -2.42 5.11
C LYS A 44 -0.46 -2.15 3.69
N GLU A 45 -0.74 -0.96 3.14
CA GLU A 45 -0.20 -0.57 1.84
C GLU A 45 1.32 -0.28 1.91
N VAL A 46 1.81 0.37 2.96
CA VAL A 46 3.26 0.52 3.21
C VAL A 46 3.96 -0.85 3.25
N GLU A 47 3.38 -1.80 3.99
CA GLU A 47 3.92 -3.16 4.10
C GLU A 47 4.10 -3.80 2.73
N ALA A 48 3.10 -3.66 1.86
CA ALA A 48 3.11 -4.20 0.51
C ALA A 48 4.31 -3.70 -0.31
N TYR A 49 4.66 -2.42 -0.22
CA TYR A 49 5.83 -1.84 -0.88
C TYR A 49 7.16 -2.28 -0.28
N THR A 50 7.18 -2.75 0.97
CA THR A 50 8.41 -3.24 1.62
C THR A 50 8.67 -4.71 1.34
N LEU A 51 7.62 -5.52 1.18
CA LEU A 51 7.65 -6.99 1.27
C LEU A 51 8.52 -7.67 0.21
N PHE A 52 8.56 -7.10 -0.99
CA PHE A 52 9.25 -7.67 -2.15
C PHE A 52 10.56 -6.94 -2.48
N SER A 53 11.01 -5.99 -1.66
CA SER A 53 12.22 -5.22 -1.95
C SER A 53 13.49 -6.01 -1.64
N PRO A 54 14.48 -6.18 -2.56
CA PRO A 54 14.58 -5.52 -3.86
C PRO A 54 14.25 -6.47 -5.04
N HIS A 55 12.98 -6.53 -5.45
CA HIS A 55 12.59 -7.23 -6.68
C HIS A 55 12.52 -6.25 -7.87
N PRO A 56 13.20 -6.51 -8.99
CA PRO A 56 13.40 -5.53 -10.07
C PRO A 56 12.14 -5.20 -10.89
N ASN A 57 11.06 -5.97 -10.71
CA ASN A 57 9.77 -5.77 -11.37
C ASN A 57 8.64 -5.42 -10.39
N ILE A 58 8.95 -5.18 -9.11
CA ILE A 58 7.99 -4.76 -8.10
C ILE A 58 8.50 -3.46 -7.49
N ILE A 59 7.66 -2.42 -7.50
CA ILE A 59 8.03 -1.14 -6.91
C ILE A 59 8.22 -1.30 -5.39
N HIS A 60 9.27 -0.67 -4.87
CA HIS A 60 9.56 -0.64 -3.44
C HIS A 60 9.41 0.76 -2.89
N SER A 61 9.17 0.86 -1.58
CA SER A 61 9.23 2.13 -0.87
C SER A 61 10.67 2.48 -0.50
N VAL A 62 10.99 3.76 -0.62
CA VAL A 62 12.22 4.37 -0.08
C VAL A 62 12.03 4.54 1.42
N ASP A 63 10.93 5.18 1.81
CA ASP A 63 10.57 5.44 3.19
C ASP A 63 9.06 5.67 3.37
N HIS A 64 8.60 5.76 4.61
CA HIS A 64 7.23 6.15 4.97
C HIS A 64 7.18 6.96 6.27
N SER A 65 6.11 7.71 6.48
CA SER A 65 5.85 8.38 7.76
C SER A 65 4.37 8.57 8.03
N VAL A 66 4.00 8.59 9.31
CA VAL A 66 2.65 8.90 9.77
C VAL A 66 2.67 10.24 10.48
N VAL A 67 1.82 11.17 10.02
CA VAL A 67 1.74 12.52 10.55
C VAL A 67 0.32 12.80 11.02
N SER A 68 0.16 13.21 12.29
CA SER A 68 -1.12 13.69 12.81
C SER A 68 -1.47 15.05 12.21
N ALA A 69 -2.74 15.26 11.88
CA ALA A 69 -3.22 16.56 11.43
C ALA A 69 -2.92 17.63 12.50
N LYS A 70 -2.37 18.77 12.07
CA LYS A 70 -2.15 19.92 12.95
C LYS A 70 -3.43 20.74 13.15
N ASP A 71 -4.46 20.46 12.36
CA ASP A 71 -5.71 21.19 12.42
C ASP A 71 -6.53 20.74 13.64
N LYS A 72 -6.95 21.71 14.46
CA LYS A 72 -7.71 21.47 15.69
C LYS A 72 -9.15 21.03 15.39
N SER A 73 -9.61 21.20 14.14
CA SER A 73 -10.94 20.80 13.69
C SER A 73 -11.14 19.28 13.68
N ASP A 74 -10.07 18.50 13.45
CA ASP A 74 -10.11 17.04 13.48
C ASP A 74 -8.84 16.45 14.14
N PRO A 75 -8.83 16.37 15.49
CA PRO A 75 -7.71 15.80 16.25
C PRO A 75 -7.46 14.31 15.97
N GLY A 76 -8.39 13.63 15.29
CA GLY A 76 -8.31 12.22 14.95
C GLY A 76 -7.66 11.97 13.58
N ALA A 77 -7.71 12.95 12.69
CA ALA A 77 -7.18 12.82 11.34
C ALA A 77 -5.67 12.61 11.34
N LYS A 78 -5.24 11.59 10.60
CA LYS A 78 -3.83 11.31 10.32
C LYS A 78 -3.59 11.33 8.82
N THR A 79 -2.33 11.43 8.44
CA THR A 79 -1.90 11.31 7.04
C THR A 79 -0.68 10.40 6.99
N VAL A 80 -0.76 9.37 6.15
CA VAL A 80 0.37 8.49 5.87
C VAL A 80 1.04 8.94 4.58
N TYR A 81 2.36 9.07 4.62
CA TYR A 81 3.19 9.38 3.47
C TYR A 81 4.02 8.16 3.11
N ILE A 82 4.09 7.84 1.83
CA ILE A 82 4.93 6.77 1.28
C ILE A 82 5.80 7.39 0.19
N LEU A 83 7.11 7.37 0.40
CA LEU A 83 8.10 7.84 -0.57
C LEU A 83 8.46 6.69 -1.51
N LEU A 84 8.20 6.89 -2.80
CA LEU A 84 8.40 5.89 -3.85
C LEU A 84 9.40 6.43 -4.89
N PRO A 85 10.16 5.55 -5.57
CA PRO A 85 10.92 5.92 -6.75
C PRO A 85 10.02 6.54 -7.82
N TYR A 86 10.49 7.61 -8.48
CA TYR A 86 9.78 8.20 -9.61
C TYR A 86 10.27 7.65 -10.94
N TYR A 87 9.33 7.11 -11.74
CA TYR A 87 9.59 6.62 -13.09
C TYR A 87 9.08 7.61 -14.12
N ARG A 88 10.00 8.34 -14.76
CA ARG A 88 9.71 9.41 -15.73
C ARG A 88 8.86 8.97 -16.93
N ARG A 89 8.87 7.68 -17.27
CA ARG A 89 8.16 7.11 -18.41
C ARG A 89 6.67 6.87 -18.19
N GLY A 90 6.13 7.26 -17.03
CA GLY A 90 4.70 7.17 -16.76
C GLY A 90 4.25 5.74 -16.47
N ASN A 91 3.03 5.36 -16.86
CA ASN A 91 2.45 4.06 -16.58
C ASN A 91 2.11 3.28 -17.87
N LEU A 92 1.97 1.95 -17.78
CA LEU A 92 1.77 1.10 -18.96
C LEU A 92 0.43 1.38 -19.64
N GLN A 93 -0.62 1.74 -18.88
CA GLN A 93 -1.93 2.10 -19.42
C GLN A 93 -1.83 3.36 -20.30
N ASP A 94 -1.10 4.39 -19.85
CA ASP A 94 -0.88 5.61 -20.62
C ASP A 94 -0.16 5.30 -21.92
N ALA A 95 0.84 4.41 -21.88
CA ALA A 95 1.58 4.00 -23.07
C ALA A 95 0.70 3.19 -24.05
N ILE A 96 -0.21 2.34 -23.53
CA ILE A 96 -1.22 1.65 -24.35
C ILE A 96 -2.18 2.66 -24.99
N ASN A 97 -2.69 3.61 -24.20
CA ASN A 97 -3.62 4.64 -24.67
C ASN A 97 -2.96 5.55 -25.73
N ALA A 98 -1.70 5.92 -25.52
CA ALA A 98 -0.93 6.70 -26.49
C ALA A 98 -0.76 5.94 -27.82
N ASN A 99 -0.47 4.65 -27.77
CA ASN A 99 -0.40 3.82 -28.96
C ASN A 99 -1.74 3.76 -29.69
N LEU A 100 -2.84 3.60 -28.93
CA LEU A 100 -4.19 3.57 -29.48
C LEU A 100 -4.55 4.86 -30.22
N VAL A 101 -4.31 6.03 -29.60
CA VAL A 101 -4.58 7.35 -30.19
C VAL A 101 -3.70 7.62 -31.40
N ASN A 102 -2.43 7.22 -31.35
CA ASN A 102 -1.48 7.47 -32.44
C ASN A 102 -1.50 6.40 -33.54
N HIS A 103 -2.40 5.41 -33.46
CA HIS A 103 -2.44 4.23 -34.35
C HIS A 103 -1.10 3.49 -34.45
N THR A 104 -0.32 3.50 -33.37
CA THR A 104 0.95 2.78 -33.27
C THR A 104 0.80 1.55 -32.39
N LYS A 105 1.83 0.71 -32.33
CA LYS A 105 1.86 -0.50 -31.51
C LYS A 105 3.20 -0.60 -30.80
N PHE A 106 3.24 -1.32 -29.69
CA PHE A 106 4.52 -1.73 -29.13
C PHE A 106 5.24 -2.66 -30.11
N PRO A 107 6.55 -2.45 -30.36
CA PRO A 107 7.36 -3.46 -31.03
C PRO A 107 7.27 -4.79 -30.26
N GLU A 108 7.18 -5.91 -30.96
CA GLU A 108 6.97 -7.22 -30.36
C GLU A 108 8.00 -7.55 -29.27
N ARG A 109 9.29 -7.33 -29.56
CA ARG A 109 10.36 -7.51 -28.56
C ARG A 109 10.11 -6.70 -27.30
N ARG A 110 9.61 -5.47 -27.44
CA ARG A 110 9.32 -4.60 -26.30
C ARG A 110 8.14 -5.12 -25.49
N LEU A 111 7.09 -5.58 -26.16
CA LEU A 111 5.92 -6.19 -25.53
C LEU A 111 6.31 -7.45 -24.73
N MET A 112 7.15 -8.32 -25.32
CA MET A 112 7.64 -9.53 -24.65
C MET A 112 8.45 -9.24 -23.39
N ILE A 113 9.30 -8.20 -23.41
CA ILE A 113 10.06 -7.77 -22.22
C ILE A 113 9.12 -7.28 -21.10
N LEU A 114 8.10 -6.50 -21.46
CA LEU A 114 7.10 -6.03 -20.50
C LEU A 114 6.35 -7.22 -19.90
N PHE A 115 5.83 -8.11 -20.73
CA PHE A 115 5.10 -9.30 -20.32
C PHE A 115 5.93 -10.20 -19.39
N LEU A 116 7.19 -10.47 -19.75
CA LEU A 116 8.12 -11.25 -18.91
C LEU A 116 8.37 -10.55 -17.56
N GLY A 117 8.48 -9.23 -17.54
CA GLY A 117 8.60 -8.44 -16.31
C GLY A 117 7.37 -8.60 -15.40
N VAL A 118 6.16 -8.50 -15.96
CA VAL A 118 4.90 -8.75 -15.23
C VAL A 118 4.90 -10.18 -14.68
N ALA A 119 5.19 -11.18 -15.52
CA ALA A 119 5.17 -12.57 -15.12
C ALA A 119 6.19 -12.88 -13.99
N ARG A 120 7.38 -12.26 -14.01
CA ARG A 120 8.37 -12.38 -12.95
C ARG A 120 7.87 -11.77 -11.63
N ALA A 121 7.25 -10.59 -11.68
CA ALA A 121 6.64 -9.96 -10.52
C ALA A 121 5.53 -10.84 -9.92
N LEU A 122 4.61 -11.32 -10.76
CA LEU A 122 3.51 -12.20 -10.34
C LEU A 122 4.04 -13.51 -9.76
N LYS A 123 5.06 -14.13 -10.37
CA LYS A 123 5.73 -15.32 -9.82
C LYS A 123 6.23 -15.06 -8.40
N ALA A 124 6.91 -13.94 -8.16
CA ALA A 124 7.41 -13.58 -6.84
C ALA A 124 6.28 -13.39 -5.81
N MET A 125 5.15 -12.79 -6.22
CA MET A 125 3.98 -12.62 -5.36
C MET A 125 3.23 -13.93 -5.08
N HIS A 126 3.06 -14.79 -6.09
CA HIS A 126 2.43 -16.11 -5.95
C HIS A 126 3.24 -17.04 -5.06
N GLN A 127 4.57 -17.01 -5.19
CA GLN A 127 5.48 -17.90 -4.46
C GLN A 127 5.95 -17.31 -3.12
N TYR A 128 5.35 -16.20 -2.68
CA TYR A 128 5.70 -15.58 -1.40
C TYR A 128 5.46 -16.57 -0.25
N ARG A 129 6.51 -16.77 0.55
CA ARG A 129 6.48 -17.57 1.78
C ARG A 129 6.82 -16.70 2.98
N VAL A 130 6.13 -16.92 4.09
CA VAL A 130 6.44 -16.25 5.35
C VAL A 130 7.87 -16.63 5.76
N LYS A 131 8.78 -15.65 5.94
CA LYS A 131 10.24 -15.82 6.11
C LYS A 131 11.07 -16.25 4.89
N GLY A 132 10.46 -16.60 3.76
CA GLY A 132 11.13 -16.97 2.51
C GLY A 132 11.10 -15.89 1.41
N ALA A 133 10.78 -14.65 1.77
CA ALA A 133 10.55 -13.56 0.81
C ALA A 133 11.78 -13.22 -0.03
N PRO A 134 11.61 -12.82 -1.31
CA PRO A 134 12.71 -12.40 -2.19
C PRO A 134 13.44 -11.14 -1.72
N GLY A 135 12.92 -10.43 -0.70
CA GLY A 135 13.52 -9.23 -0.13
C GLY A 135 14.54 -9.44 1.00
N GLY A 136 14.75 -10.70 1.41
CA GLY A 136 15.69 -11.03 2.48
C GLY A 136 15.30 -10.48 3.86
N VAL A 137 16.22 -10.58 4.82
CA VAL A 137 15.99 -10.29 6.25
C VAL A 137 15.65 -8.81 6.49
N ALA A 138 16.24 -7.89 5.72
CA ALA A 138 16.04 -6.46 5.88
C ALA A 138 14.62 -6.00 5.51
N SER A 139 14.11 -6.46 4.36
CA SER A 139 12.72 -6.24 3.95
C SER A 139 11.74 -6.81 4.97
N GLN A 140 12.00 -8.02 5.47
CA GLN A 140 11.16 -8.66 6.49
C GLN A 140 11.12 -7.87 7.79
N ARG A 141 12.27 -7.33 8.25
CA ARG A 141 12.32 -6.51 9.45
C ARG A 141 11.53 -5.21 9.29
N LYS A 142 11.65 -4.55 8.13
CA LYS A 142 10.84 -3.36 7.81
C LYS A 142 9.34 -3.69 7.79
N ALA A 143 8.95 -4.73 7.06
CA ALA A 143 7.55 -5.18 7.00
C ALA A 143 7.00 -5.57 8.38
N LYS A 144 7.81 -6.23 9.23
CA LYS A 144 7.43 -6.56 10.61
C LYS A 144 7.21 -5.31 11.47
N GLY A 145 8.05 -4.28 11.32
CA GLY A 145 7.86 -3.00 12.00
C GLY A 145 6.55 -2.33 11.60
N VAL A 146 6.24 -2.31 10.30
CA VAL A 146 4.97 -1.75 9.79
C VAL A 146 3.76 -2.54 10.32
N ARG A 147 3.84 -3.87 10.41
CA ARG A 147 2.78 -4.69 11.02
C ARG A 147 2.56 -4.38 12.50
N GLN A 148 3.64 -4.12 13.25
CA GLN A 148 3.53 -3.75 14.66
C GLN A 148 2.83 -2.39 14.80
N GLU A 149 3.22 -1.40 13.99
CA GLU A 149 2.57 -0.07 13.97
C GLU A 149 1.08 -0.16 13.60
N ALA A 150 0.72 -1.03 12.65
CA ALA A 150 -0.68 -1.28 12.28
C ALA A 150 -1.47 -1.95 13.42
N ALA A 151 -0.89 -2.96 14.07
CA ALA A 151 -1.54 -3.65 15.19
C ALA A 151 -1.75 -2.73 16.41
N GLU A 152 -0.79 -1.85 16.70
CA GLU A 152 -0.94 -0.82 17.73
C GLU A 152 -2.07 0.17 17.40
N ALA A 153 -2.18 0.58 16.13
CA ALA A 153 -3.28 1.42 15.67
C ALA A 153 -4.66 0.74 15.88
N ASP A 154 -4.78 -0.54 15.55
CA ASP A 154 -6.02 -1.30 15.70
C ASP A 154 -6.41 -1.49 17.19
N GLN A 155 -5.43 -1.78 18.07
CA GLN A 155 -5.69 -1.87 19.51
C GLN A 155 -6.17 -0.54 20.10
N ASP A 156 -5.60 0.57 19.67
CA ASP A 156 -6.02 1.90 20.09
C ASP A 156 -7.44 2.24 19.60
N ALA A 157 -7.80 1.82 18.38
CA ALA A 157 -9.15 1.96 17.86
C ALA A 157 -10.16 1.22 18.74
N ALA A 158 -9.88 -0.06 19.05
CA ALA A 158 -10.75 -0.90 19.87
C ALA A 158 -10.94 -0.33 21.30
N LYS A 159 -9.87 0.15 21.94
CA LYS A 159 -9.93 0.78 23.27
C LYS A 159 -10.78 2.05 23.27
N LYS A 160 -10.65 2.90 22.25
CA LYS A 160 -11.46 4.13 22.12
C LYS A 160 -12.93 3.80 21.89
N ASN A 161 -13.23 2.81 21.05
CA ASN A 161 -14.60 2.40 20.78
C ASN A 161 -15.29 1.86 22.05
N LYS A 162 -14.60 0.99 22.82
CA LYS A 162 -15.09 0.50 24.13
C LYS A 162 -15.33 1.63 25.13
N LYS A 163 -14.46 2.66 25.15
CA LYS A 163 -14.62 3.83 26.04
C LYS A 163 -15.79 4.73 25.64
N ARG A 164 -16.11 4.85 24.34
CA ARG A 164 -17.30 5.60 23.87
C ARG A 164 -18.59 4.88 24.26
N ARG A 165 -18.70 3.57 23.99
CA ARG A 165 -19.86 2.76 24.38
C ARG A 165 -20.14 2.82 25.89
N ARG A 166 -19.10 2.74 26.73
CA ARG A 166 -19.25 2.83 28.20
C ARG A 166 -19.66 4.23 28.72
N ARG A 167 -19.56 5.28 27.89
CA ARG A 167 -19.92 6.66 28.27
C ARG A 167 -21.34 7.05 27.82
N GLU A 168 -21.98 6.26 26.97
CA GLU A 168 -23.26 6.58 26.33
C GLU A 168 -24.47 5.79 26.88
N GLU A 169 -24.32 4.94 27.90
CA GLU A 169 -25.46 4.25 28.54
C GLU A 169 -25.61 4.56 30.05
N PRO A 170 -26.79 5.04 30.50
CA PRO A 170 -27.36 4.67 31.78
C PRO A 170 -28.14 3.34 31.64
N GLU A 171 -27.99 2.47 32.63
CA GLU A 171 -28.60 1.12 32.72
C GLU A 171 -30.04 1.08 32.20
N ARG A 172 -30.28 0.34 31.11
CA ARG A 172 -31.56 -0.30 30.83
C ARG A 172 -31.33 -1.68 30.25
N ASP A 173 -31.94 -2.66 30.92
CA ASP A 173 -31.99 -4.05 30.52
C ASP A 173 -32.62 -4.24 29.13
N GLN A 174 -32.16 -5.31 28.47
CA GLN A 174 -32.81 -6.16 27.46
C GLN A 174 -32.44 -6.03 25.96
N GLU A 175 -32.10 -7.23 25.48
CA GLU A 175 -32.08 -7.80 24.13
C GLU A 175 -30.86 -7.48 23.24
N ASP A 176 -29.88 -8.39 23.34
CA ASP A 176 -28.78 -8.61 22.42
C ASP A 176 -29.30 -8.80 20.99
N VAL A 177 -29.39 -7.70 20.24
CA VAL A 177 -29.32 -7.75 18.78
C VAL A 177 -27.87 -7.44 18.42
N GLU A 178 -27.09 -8.52 18.26
CA GLU A 178 -25.76 -8.46 17.63
C GLU A 178 -25.92 -7.88 16.21
N GLN A 179 -25.85 -6.56 16.08
CA GLN A 179 -25.56 -5.95 14.79
C GLN A 179 -24.08 -6.17 14.51
N GLU A 180 -23.78 -7.29 13.85
CA GLU A 180 -22.51 -7.46 13.17
C GLU A 180 -22.27 -6.25 12.25
N PRO A 181 -21.09 -5.60 12.33
CA PRO A 181 -20.77 -4.54 11.40
C PRO A 181 -20.76 -5.11 9.98
N LEU A 182 -21.70 -4.62 9.17
CA LEU A 182 -21.89 -5.00 7.77
C LEU A 182 -20.57 -4.79 6.99
N MET A 183 -20.06 -5.91 6.46
CA MET A 183 -18.84 -6.05 5.67
C MET A 183 -17.52 -5.75 6.40
N GLU A 184 -17.16 -6.65 7.34
CA GLU A 184 -15.75 -7.01 7.52
C GLU A 184 -15.19 -7.45 6.16
N GLY A 185 -14.02 -6.93 5.78
CA GLY A 185 -13.29 -7.38 4.61
C GLY A 185 -12.92 -8.86 4.74
N GLU A 186 -13.81 -9.75 4.30
CA GLU A 186 -13.67 -11.22 4.24
C GLU A 186 -12.36 -11.67 3.57
N VAL A 187 -11.75 -10.80 2.77
CA VAL A 187 -10.48 -11.06 2.09
C VAL A 187 -9.25 -10.92 3.02
N THR A 188 -9.39 -10.25 4.18
CA THR A 188 -8.26 -9.93 5.06
C THR A 188 -8.02 -10.94 6.19
N ARG A 189 -9.09 -11.59 6.66
CA ARG A 189 -9.04 -12.53 7.79
C ARG A 189 -8.60 -13.95 7.40
N SER A 190 -8.83 -14.35 6.15
CA SER A 190 -8.64 -15.73 5.70
C SER A 190 -7.18 -16.18 5.51
N GLN A 191 -6.18 -15.34 5.82
CA GLN A 191 -4.76 -15.72 5.81
C GLN A 191 -3.92 -15.11 6.96
N GLU A 192 -4.54 -14.56 8.00
CA GLU A 192 -3.88 -14.24 9.27
C GLU A 192 -3.78 -15.50 10.16
N GLY A 193 -3.06 -16.49 9.67
CA GLY A 193 -2.84 -17.75 10.39
C GLY A 193 -1.77 -18.64 9.77
N VAL A 194 -1.14 -18.18 8.68
CA VAL A 194 -0.13 -18.94 7.94
C VAL A 194 1.16 -18.99 8.76
N GLY A 195 1.59 -20.21 9.08
CA GLY A 195 2.77 -20.47 9.89
C GLY A 195 4.06 -20.00 9.23
N GLU A 196 5.13 -19.92 10.00
CA GLU A 196 6.45 -19.60 9.46
C GLU A 196 6.87 -20.63 8.40
N GLY A 197 7.32 -20.16 7.22
CA GLY A 197 7.74 -21.02 6.11
C GLY A 197 6.63 -21.45 5.14
N GLU A 198 5.36 -21.25 5.50
CA GLU A 198 4.23 -21.63 4.67
C GLU A 198 3.97 -20.64 3.53
N LEU A 199 3.34 -21.15 2.47
CA LEU A 199 2.97 -20.38 1.29
C LEU A 199 1.87 -19.40 1.66
N ARG A 200 2.13 -18.10 1.45
CA ARG A 200 1.15 -17.04 1.64
C ARG A 200 1.01 -16.27 0.34
N ALA A 201 0.30 -16.84 -0.63
CA ALA A 201 0.15 -16.23 -1.95
C ALA A 201 -0.35 -14.78 -1.82
N TYR A 202 0.51 -13.81 -2.15
CA TYR A 202 0.22 -12.39 -1.98
C TYR A 202 -0.57 -11.83 -3.17
N ALA A 203 -0.57 -12.53 -4.29
CA ALA A 203 -1.19 -12.08 -5.53
C ALA A 203 -2.71 -11.93 -5.48
N HIS A 204 -3.37 -12.56 -4.50
CA HIS A 204 -4.82 -12.50 -4.31
C HIS A 204 -5.26 -11.34 -3.40
N ARG A 205 -4.32 -10.53 -2.91
CA ARG A 205 -4.65 -9.28 -2.22
C ARG A 205 -5.07 -8.22 -3.22
N ASP A 206 -5.76 -7.18 -2.74
CA ASP A 206 -6.07 -5.97 -3.52
C ASP A 206 -4.79 -5.29 -4.01
N ILE A 207 -4.22 -5.81 -5.10
CA ILE A 207 -3.10 -5.21 -5.79
C ILE A 207 -3.67 -4.04 -6.56
N LYS A 208 -3.56 -2.86 -5.96
CA LYS A 208 -3.88 -1.62 -6.67
C LYS A 208 -2.99 -1.55 -7.92
N PRO A 209 -3.49 -1.05 -9.06
CA PRO A 209 -2.68 -0.86 -10.26
C PRO A 209 -1.35 -0.14 -10.00
N GLY A 210 -1.30 0.70 -8.96
CA GLY A 210 -0.08 1.37 -8.51
C GLY A 210 0.95 0.50 -7.75
N MET A 211 0.62 -0.70 -7.31
CA MET A 211 1.59 -1.69 -6.79
C MET A 211 2.22 -2.51 -7.93
N LEU A 212 1.50 -2.65 -9.04
CA LEU A 212 1.97 -3.24 -10.30
C LEU A 212 2.34 -2.13 -11.30
N PHE A 213 3.04 -1.08 -10.85
CA PHE A 213 3.84 -0.28 -11.79
C PHE A 213 4.99 -1.16 -12.29
N VAL A 214 4.67 -2.04 -13.24
CA VAL A 214 5.64 -2.86 -13.95
C VAL A 214 6.43 -1.92 -14.84
N TRP A 215 7.48 -1.37 -14.27
CA TRP A 215 8.57 -0.82 -15.04
C TRP A 215 9.81 -1.62 -14.71
N VAL A 216 10.14 -2.47 -15.67
CA VAL A 216 11.37 -3.23 -15.72
C VAL A 216 12.52 -2.24 -15.54
N SER A 217 13.29 -2.38 -14.47
CA SER A 217 14.50 -1.62 -14.16
C SER A 217 15.53 -1.55 -15.33
N HIS A 218 15.38 -2.39 -16.37
CA HIS A 218 16.12 -2.33 -17.65
C HIS A 218 15.66 -1.20 -18.61
N MET A 219 15.29 -0.04 -18.07
CA MET A 219 15.14 1.19 -18.87
C MET A 219 16.24 2.22 -18.57
N ALA A 220 17.17 1.87 -17.67
CA ALA A 220 18.40 2.61 -17.40
C ALA A 220 19.58 1.88 -18.06
N CYS A 221 19.57 1.86 -19.40
CA CYS A 221 20.70 1.80 -20.34
C CYS A 221 20.09 1.76 -21.74
#